data_AF-A0A1T4VZ06-F1
#
_entry.id   AF-A0A1T4VZ06-F1
#
_cell.length_a   1.000
_cell.length_b   1.000
_cell.length_c   1.000
_cell.angle_alpha   90.00
_cell.angle_beta   90.00
_cell.angle_gamma   90.00
#
_symmetry.space_group_name_H-M   'P 1'
#
loop_
_entity.id
_entity.type
_entity.pdbx_description
1 polymer ?
#
loop_
_entity_poly.entity_id
_entity_poly.type
_entity_poly.pdbx_seq_one_letter_code
_entity_poly.pdbx_strand_id
1 'polypeptide(L)' 'MSDKILDTVIIGSGPAGYTAAIYACRSGLNPWLVKALSLVVS' A
#
# COMPACT_ATOMS: atom_id res chain seq x y z
N MET A 1 2.09 1.09 22.88
CA MET A 1 1.76 0.98 21.45
C MET A 1 1.42 2.38 20.99
N SER A 2 2.18 2.97 20.06
CA SER A 2 1.80 4.28 19.51
C SER A 2 0.90 4.05 18.31
N ASP A 3 -0.37 4.41 18.43
CA ASP A 3 -1.33 4.33 17.34
C ASP A 3 -0.96 5.37 16.29
N LYS A 4 -0.43 4.91 15.14
CA LYS A 4 -0.22 5.76 13.97
C LYS A 4 -1.48 5.73 13.12
N ILE A 5 -2.15 6.88 13.04
CA ILE A 5 -3.23 7.09 12.10
C ILE A 5 -2.60 7.31 10.73
N LEU A 6 -2.98 6.49 9.74
CA LEU A 6 -2.48 6.57 8.37
C LEU A 6 -3.59 7.17 7.49
N ASP A 7 -3.27 8.22 6.75
CA ASP A 7 -4.23 8.88 5.86
C ASP A 7 -4.59 8.02 4.63
N THR A 8 -3.71 7.10 4.23
CA THR A 8 -3.92 6.24 3.06
C THR A 8 -3.15 4.92 3.21
N VAL A 9 -3.85 3.80 3.02
CA VAL A 9 -3.27 2.45 3.04
C VAL A 9 -3.70 1.70 1.77
N ILE A 10 -2.74 1.06 1.11
CA ILE A 10 -2.94 0.29 -0.11
C ILE A 10 -2.54 -1.16 0.16
N ILE A 11 -3.48 -2.09 -0.05
CA ILE A 11 -3.28 -3.52 0.20
C ILE A 11 -3.11 -4.24 -1.15
N GLY A 12 -1.95 -4.88 -1.31
CA GLY A 12 -1.53 -5.55 -2.54
C GLY A 12 -0.36 -4.83 -3.19
N SER A 13 0.82 -5.46 -3.25
CA SER A 13 2.04 -4.91 -3.87
C SER A 13 2.25 -5.41 -5.31
N GLY A 14 1.16 -5.67 -6.02
CA GLY A 14 1.19 -6.01 -7.45
C GLY A 14 1.30 -4.74 -8.33
N PRO A 15 1.25 -4.88 -9.66
CA PRO A 15 1.35 -3.75 -10.58
C PRO A 15 0.27 -2.69 -10.31
N ALA A 16 -0.99 -3.11 -10.08
CA ALA A 16 -2.09 -2.21 -9.77
C ALA A 16 -1.88 -1.45 -8.44
N GLY A 17 -1.30 -2.10 -7.42
CA GLY A 17 -1.05 -1.47 -6.12
C GLY A 17 0.06 -0.43 -6.17
N TYR A 18 1.13 -0.69 -6.93
CA TYR A 18 2.16 0.31 -7.19
C TYR A 18 1.63 1.49 -7.99
N THR A 19 0.79 1.23 -9.01
CA THR A 19 0.12 2.31 -9.75
C THR A 19 -0.72 3.17 -8.81
N ALA A 20 -1.55 2.56 -7.97
CA ALA A 20 -2.36 3.30 -6.99
C ALA A 20 -1.51 4.13 -6.02
N ALA A 21 -0.38 3.59 -5.54
CA ALA A 21 0.53 4.29 -4.64
C ALA A 21 1.17 5.51 -5.31
N ILE A 22 1.61 5.38 -6.56
CA ILE A 22 2.20 6.48 -7.33
C ILE A 22 1.18 7.62 -7.50
N TYR A 23 -0.07 7.31 -7.85
CA TYR A 23 -1.10 8.33 -8.00
C TYR A 23 -1.48 8.97 -6.66
N ALA A 24 -1.56 8.19 -5.58
CA ALA A 24 -1.80 8.71 -4.24
C ALA A 24 -0.68 9.68 -3.81
N CYS A 25 0.59 9.34 -4.02
CA CYS A 25 1.72 10.24 -3.78
C CYS A 25 1.62 11.53 -4.62
N ARG A 26 1.23 11.43 -5.90
CA ARG A 26 1.06 12.59 -6.79
C ARG A 26 -0.08 13.51 -6.36
N SER A 27 -1.08 12.99 -5.68
CA SER A 27 -2.16 13.76 -5.05
C SER A 27 -1.76 14.37 -3.70
N GLY A 28 -0.50 14.24 -3.27
CA GLY A 28 0.02 14.79 -2.02
C GLY A 28 -0.23 13.93 -0.79
N LEU A 29 -0.67 12.67 -0.97
CA LEU A 29 -0.87 11.72 0.13
C LEU A 29 0.44 10.97 0.44
N ASN A 30 0.51 10.38 1.64
CA ASN A 30 1.62 9.53 2.06
C ASN A 30 1.15 8.06 2.22
N PRO A 31 0.88 7.35 1.11
CA PRO A 31 0.30 6.01 1.16
C PRO A 31 1.28 4.98 1.75
N TRP A 32 0.74 4.09 2.58
CA TRP A 32 1.44 2.89 3.03
C TRP A 32 1.06 1.70 2.15
N LEU A 33 2.04 1.10 1.46
CA LEU A 33 1.85 -0.09 0.63
C LEU A 33 2.13 -1.35 1.46
N VAL A 34 1.14 -2.23 1.57
CA VAL A 34 1.24 -3.50 2.30
C VAL A 34 1.06 -4.66 1.33
N LYS A 35 2.00 -5.60 1.32
CA LYS A 35 1.89 -6.84 0.52
C LYS A 35 1.01 -7.85 1.26
N ALA A 36 -0.01 -8.38 0.60
CA ALA A 36 -0.74 -9.54 1.10
C ALA A 36 0.13 -10.80 1.02
N LEU A 37 -0.04 -11.71 1.98
CA LEU A 37 0.72 -12.96 2.07
C LEU A 37 0.64 -13.73 0.74
N SER A 38 1.79 -13.91 0.10
CA SER A 38 1.91 -14.72 -1.11
C SER A 38 2.14 -16.17 -0.67
N LEU A 39 1.05 -16.93 -0.53
CA LEU A 39 1.16 -18.38 -0.38
C LEU A 39 1.52 -18.98 -1.73
N VAL A 40 2.82 -19.04 -2.03
CA VAL A 40 3.31 -19.96 -3.05
C VAL A 40 3.22 -21.34 -2.42
N VAL A 41 2.16 -22.07 -2.75
CA VAL A 41 2.18 -23.53 -2.62
C VAL A 41 3.00 -24.01 -3.82
N SER A 42 4.19 -24.52 -3.54
CA SER A 42 5.05 -25.19 -4.53
C SER A 42 4.37 -26.45 -5.07
#